data_AF-A0A4Q0IKZ3-F1
#
_entry.id   AF-A0A4Q0IKZ3-F1
#
_cell.length_a   1.000
_cell.length_b   1.000
_cell.length_c   1.000
_cell.angle_alpha   90.00
_cell.angle_beta   90.00
_cell.angle_gamma   90.00
#
_symmetry.space_group_name_H-M   'P 1'
#
loop_
_entity.id
_entity.type
_entity.pdbx_description
1 polymer ?
#
loop_
_entity_poly.entity_id
_entity_poly.type
_entity_poly.pdbx_seq_one_letter_code
_entity_poly.pdbx_strand_id
1 'polypeptide(L)' 'LAVEETVAVVRVLEEGWGGTIDFTDFLLLLKLDGEWKCVAKAYNQHSDTINK' A
#
# COMPACT_ATOMS: atom_id res chain seq x y z
N LEU A 1 -21.24 -16.27 13.78
CA LEU A 1 -20.59 -15.24 12.94
C LEU A 1 -19.75 -14.39 13.87
N ALA A 2 -18.43 -14.59 13.90
CA ALA A 2 -17.53 -13.70 14.64
C ALA A 2 -17.13 -12.57 13.68
N VAL A 3 -17.65 -11.37 13.91
CA VAL A 3 -17.18 -10.17 13.22
C VAL A 3 -15.91 -9.76 13.95
N GLU A 4 -14.79 -10.22 13.43
CA GLU A 4 -13.47 -9.90 13.92
C GLU A 4 -13.01 -8.66 13.14
N GLU A 5 -12.48 -7.61 13.80
CA GLU A 5 -11.95 -6.39 13.17
C GLU A 5 -10.67 -6.70 12.37
N THR A 6 -10.81 -7.51 11.33
CA THR A 6 -9.75 -8.25 10.63
C THR A 6 -9.36 -7.60 9.31
N VAL A 7 -9.92 -6.45 8.99
CA VAL A 7 -9.62 -5.71 7.75
C VAL A 7 -9.04 -4.36 8.12
N ALA A 8 -7.90 -4.02 7.52
CA ALA A 8 -7.32 -2.69 7.61
C ALA A 8 -6.93 -2.17 6.22
N VAL A 9 -7.01 -0.85 6.04
CA VAL A 9 -6.46 -0.16 4.87
C VAL A 9 -5.38 0.79 5.35
N VAL A 10 -4.19 0.70 4.76
CA VAL A 10 -3.03 1.54 5.10
C VAL A 10 -2.65 2.36 3.88
N ARG A 11 -2.47 3.68 4.07
CA ARG A 11 -1.85 4.55 3.08
C ARG A 11 -0.36 4.69 3.38
N VAL A 12 0.50 4.41 2.40
CA VAL A 12 1.96 4.61 2.50
C VAL A 12 2.39 5.65 1.46
N LEU A 13 3.29 6.55 1.87
CA LEU A 13 3.96 7.49 0.98
C LEU A 13 5.41 7.04 0.87
N GLU A 14 5.82 6.66 -0.34
CA GLU A 14 7.21 6.31 -0.64
C GLU A 14 7.78 7.42 -1.54
N GLU A 15 8.80 8.13 -1.06
CA GLU A 15 9.39 9.26 -1.79
C GLU A 15 10.81 8.94 -2.26
N GLY A 16 11.21 9.45 -3.42
CA GLY A 16 12.57 9.32 -3.95
C GLY A 16 12.97 7.89 -4.30
N TRP A 17 12.01 7.01 -4.60
CA TRP A 17 12.28 5.67 -5.09
C TRP A 17 13.06 5.76 -6.41
N GLY A 18 14.23 5.10 -6.47
CA GLY A 18 15.14 5.25 -7.62
C GLY A 18 15.61 6.69 -7.87
N GLY A 19 15.50 7.58 -6.88
CA GLY A 19 15.91 8.98 -6.92
C GLY A 19 14.96 9.94 -7.66
N THR A 20 13.87 9.45 -8.25
CA THR A 20 12.98 10.27 -9.10
C THR A 20 11.50 9.93 -9.00
N ILE A 21 11.15 8.82 -8.34
CA ILE A 21 9.80 8.28 -8.34
C ILE A 21 9.21 8.35 -6.95
N ASP A 22 8.04 8.98 -6.84
CA ASP A 22 7.22 8.91 -5.64
C ASP A 22 6.04 7.97 -5.88
N PHE A 23 5.60 7.28 -4.82
CA PHE A 23 4.40 6.45 -4.82
C PHE A 23 3.47 6.86 -3.69
N THR A 24 2.17 6.85 -3.98
CA THR A 24 1.13 6.71 -2.95
C THR A 24 0.52 5.33 -3.06
N ASP A 25 0.68 4.54 -2.00
CA ASP A 25 0.15 3.19 -1.92
C ASP A 25 -1.04 3.10 -1.00
N PHE A 26 -1.97 2.23 -1.37
CA PHE A 26 -3.03 1.73 -0.51
C PHE A 26 -2.88 0.22 -0.37
N LEU A 27 -2.61 -0.23 0.85
CA LEU A 27 -2.50 -1.65 1.20
C LEU A 27 -3.81 -2.09 1.84
N LEU A 28 -4.39 -3.18 1.34
CA LEU A 28 -5.44 -3.91 2.03
C LEU A 28 -4.80 -5.03 2.84
N LEU A 29 -5.02 -5.01 4.15
CA LEU A 29 -4.50 -6.02 5.06
C LEU A 29 -5.65 -6.85 5.64
N LEU A 30 -5.40 -8.15 5.77
CA LEU A 30 -6.22 -9.07 6.55
C LEU A 30 -5.43 -9.59 7.74
N LYS A 31 -6.08 -9.74 8.89
CA LYS A 31 -5.50 -10.44 10.04
C LYS A 31 -5.81 -11.92 9.90
N LEU A 32 -4.79 -12.71 9.55
CA LEU A 32 -4.88 -14.16 9.38
C LEU A 32 -4.06 -14.82 10.48
N ASP A 33 -4.69 -15.73 11.24
CA ASP A 33 -4.05 -16.44 12.35
C ASP A 33 -3.37 -15.51 13.38
N GLY A 34 -4.00 -14.35 13.66
CA GLY A 34 -3.49 -13.37 14.59
C GLY A 34 -2.43 -12.40 14.02
N GLU A 35 -1.99 -12.60 12.78
CA GLU A 35 -0.97 -11.78 12.12
C GLU A 35 -1.55 -10.95 10.97
N TRP A 36 -1.10 -9.70 10.84
CA TRP A 36 -1.47 -8.86 9.70
C TRP A 36 -0.70 -9.26 8.45
N LYS A 37 -1.43 -9.54 7.37
CA LYS A 37 -0.88 -9.85 6.04
C LYS A 37 -1.43 -8.87 5.02
N CYS A 38 -0.57 -8.29 4.20
CA CYS A 38 -0.99 -7.51 3.05
C CYS A 38 -1.49 -8.46 1.96
N VAL A 39 -2.75 -8.29 1.54
CA VAL A 39 -3.39 -9.17 0.53
C VAL A 39 -3.61 -8.46 -0.81
N ALA A 40 -3.61 -7.13 -0.83
CA ALA A 40 -3.59 -6.34 -2.05
C ALA A 40 -2.86 -5.01 -1.85
N LYS A 41 -2.22 -4.54 -2.91
CA LYS A 41 -1.59 -3.21 -3.01
C LYS A 41 -2.10 -2.55 -4.28
N ALA A 42 -2.63 -1.34 -4.16
CA ALA A 42 -2.86 -0.44 -5.27
C ALA A 42 -1.93 0.76 -5.12
N TYR A 43 -1.25 1.16 -6.18
CA TYR A 43 -0.29 2.25 -6.14
C TYR A 43 -0.60 3.29 -7.21
N ASN A 44 -0.36 4.55 -6.88
CA ASN A 44 -0.25 5.63 -7.84
C ASN A 44 1.22 6.08 -7.85
N GLN A 45 1.87 5.90 -8.99
CA GLN A 45 3.18 6.45 -9.22
C GLN A 45 3.03 7.93 -9.58
N HIS A 46 3.58 8.81 -8.75
CA HIS A 46 3.70 10.23 -9.04
C HIS A 46 5.17 10.51 -9.40
N SER A 47 5.45 10.71 -10.68
CA SER A 47 6.77 11.14 -11.11
C SER A 47 6.76 11.67 -12.53
N ASP A 48 7.62 12.65 -12.78
CA ASP A 48 7.93 13.22 -14.09
C ASP A 48 8.73 12.24 -14.99
N THR A 49 8.55 10.93 -14.81
CA THR A 49 9.30 9.88 -15.53
C THR A 49 9.06 9.91 -17.05
N ILE A 50 8.00 10.60 -17.51
CA ILE A 50 7.64 10.74 -18.93
C ILE A 50 8.21 12.03 -19.56
N ASN A 51 9.02 12.82 -18.85
CA ASN A 51 9.78 13.91 -19.49
C ASN A 51 11.11 13.37 -20.02
N LYS A 52 11.08 12.77 -21.22
CA LYS A 52 12.27 12.45 -22.02
C LYS A 52 12.37 13.37 -23.23
#